data_AF-A0A126PBE0-F1
#
_entry.id   AF-A0A126PBE0-F1
#
_cell.length_a   1.000
_cell.length_b   1.000
_cell.length_c   1.000
_cell.angle_alpha   90.00
_cell.angle_beta   90.00
_cell.angle_gamma   90.00
#
_symmetry.space_group_name_H-M   'P 1'
#
loop_
_entity.id
_entity.type
_entity.pdbx_description
1 polymer ?
#
loop_
_entity_poly.entity_id
_entity_poly.type
_entity_poly.pdbx_seq_one_letter_code
_entity_poly.pdbx_strand_id
1 'polypeptide(L)'
;MQSNLTSPGAPAATPARAASPVRRFVGRNVYRWHRVLGLVTVVPVIMWTLSGLSHPLMSNWLRPTIAHETVPAPPLPTAALAVPVAQVLAQYHLAAVRNLRVVQYRHRPYYQLTDGLGRPRYFAAATGQELPGGDLAYAEDVARYLLADSTSAVARAERLTHYTGDYKFINRLLPVWKITFARPDGMAVFVETGQSRMGTFNNHARATFLWVFGMLHNWDFLDALPRPLHLGIMLVFTTVIWLSALSGLVIYGFVRKKLRQPRSAQDATGWLRRRHRTVGLWVAFVSFTFALSASYHLWQKFTPDQRDDVARVNSFAAAELTWPLAGALAGPAGAAPVVQVSLARVGGRPCYRLVRRAPAGPLAVEYRSTYDGQPLPDGEFRYARELGQEFLEKLSNPAALAASAASAASAPLADCCVAPALAAETPAAVGTPAAGPAPAPANLLSPELVTKFAGEYGFVNKRLPVVKLAFAGPGHPALYVEPATGRLAALVRDGDRREGLSFAVLHKFFLMDWAGKNVRDLVAMLSALGVLSVTLYGFALLLRTRR
;
A
#
# COMPACT_ATOMS: atom_id res chain seq x y z
N MET A 1 49.62 64.52 58.24
CA MET A 1 50.08 63.91 56.97
C MET A 1 49.88 62.41 57.09
N GLN A 2 49.43 61.76 56.01
CA GLN A 2 49.08 60.33 55.84
C GLN A 2 47.70 59.91 56.39
N SER A 3 46.62 59.98 55.61
CA SER A 3 46.17 59.09 54.51
C SER A 3 45.56 57.76 54.99
N ASN A 4 44.28 57.81 55.38
CA ASN A 4 43.43 56.62 55.51
C ASN A 4 42.84 56.28 54.14
N LEU A 5 43.36 55.22 53.51
CA LEU A 5 42.78 54.61 52.32
C LEU A 5 41.52 53.82 52.71
N THR A 6 40.36 54.36 52.36
CA THR A 6 39.07 53.65 52.39
C THR A 6 39.04 52.58 51.30
N SER A 7 38.81 51.32 51.69
CA SER A 7 38.51 50.22 50.76
C SER A 7 37.20 50.49 50.01
N PRO A 8 37.09 50.19 48.70
CA PRO A 8 35.83 50.32 47.97
C PRO A 8 34.86 49.21 48.40
N GLY A 9 33.65 49.62 48.82
CA GLY A 9 32.56 48.71 49.18
C GLY A 9 32.16 47.80 48.02
N ALA A 10 31.83 46.55 48.35
CA ALA A 10 31.34 45.56 47.41
C ALA A 10 30.08 46.06 46.67
N PRO A 11 29.93 45.81 45.36
CA PRO A 11 28.76 46.25 44.61
C PRO A 11 27.51 45.53 45.14
N ALA A 12 26.46 46.31 45.40
CA ALA A 12 25.16 45.81 45.82
C ALA A 12 24.62 44.79 44.81
N ALA A 13 24.28 43.58 45.29
CA ALA A 13 23.68 42.54 44.49
C ALA A 13 22.36 43.04 43.88
N THR A 14 22.29 43.07 42.55
CA THR A 14 21.08 43.45 41.81
C THR A 14 19.95 42.46 42.17
N PRO A 15 18.74 42.92 42.57
CA PRO A 15 17.65 42.02 42.89
C PRO A 15 17.26 41.22 41.63
N ALA A 16 17.27 39.90 41.74
CA ALA A 16 16.89 39.01 40.66
C ALA A 16 15.47 39.35 40.16
N ARG A 17 15.35 39.74 38.88
CA ARG A 17 14.07 40.06 38.22
C ARG A 17 13.02 39.00 38.57
N ALA A 18 11.95 39.41 39.27
CA ALA A 18 10.86 38.54 39.63
C ALA A 18 10.26 37.89 38.37
N ALA A 19 10.24 36.56 38.32
CA ALA A 19 9.65 35.83 37.20
C ALA A 19 8.17 36.21 37.02
N SER A 20 7.76 36.52 35.79
CA SER A 20 6.39 36.94 35.46
C SER A 20 5.34 35.94 35.99
N PRO A 21 4.12 36.38 36.31
CA PRO A 21 3.03 35.52 36.79
C PRO A 21 2.77 34.31 35.86
N VAL A 22 2.87 34.54 34.54
CA VAL A 22 2.79 33.52 33.49
C VAL A 22 3.89 32.48 33.66
N ARG A 23 5.14 32.89 33.90
CA ARG A 23 6.28 31.97 34.10
C ARG A 23 6.13 31.12 35.37
N ARG A 24 5.53 31.67 36.44
CA ARG A 24 5.22 30.92 37.67
C ARG A 24 4.07 29.93 37.46
N PHE A 25 3.00 30.35 36.77
CA PHE A 25 1.85 29.51 36.45
C PHE A 25 2.23 28.32 35.56
N VAL A 26 2.97 28.59 34.48
CA VAL A 26 3.50 27.57 33.57
C VAL A 26 4.43 26.62 34.32
N GLY A 27 5.39 27.12 35.10
CA GLY A 27 6.30 26.27 35.88
C GLY A 27 5.60 25.33 36.87
N ARG A 28 4.50 25.78 37.50
CA ARG A 28 3.74 24.97 38.48
C ARG A 28 2.86 23.91 37.82
N ASN A 29 2.27 24.22 36.67
CA ASN A 29 1.33 23.32 36.01
C ASN A 29 2.00 22.35 35.03
N VAL A 30 3.13 22.70 34.40
CA VAL A 30 3.79 21.87 33.39
C VAL A 30 4.13 20.45 33.88
N TYR A 31 4.60 20.30 35.13
CA TYR A 31 4.85 18.96 35.70
C TYR A 31 3.56 18.16 35.94
N ARG A 32 2.47 18.83 36.36
CA ARG A 32 1.16 18.19 36.54
C ARG A 32 0.61 17.72 35.20
N TRP A 33 0.71 18.54 34.17
CA TRP A 33 0.22 18.23 32.83
C TRP A 33 1.03 17.08 32.22
N HIS A 34 2.37 17.13 32.29
CA HIS A 34 3.23 16.02 31.87
C HIS A 34 2.87 14.70 32.57
N ARG A 35 2.56 14.74 33.88
CA ARG A 35 2.12 13.56 34.63
C ARG A 35 0.77 13.01 34.15
N VAL A 36 -0.20 13.89 33.88
CA VAL A 36 -1.54 13.48 33.42
C VAL A 36 -1.47 12.91 32.01
N LEU A 37 -0.79 13.62 31.09
CA LEU A 37 -0.59 13.14 29.72
C LEU A 37 0.15 11.79 29.72
N GLY A 38 1.22 11.66 30.51
CA GLY A 38 1.96 10.41 30.64
C GLY A 38 1.13 9.22 31.13
N LEU A 39 0.09 9.43 31.93
CA LEU A 39 -0.82 8.36 32.37
C LEU A 39 -1.75 7.92 31.24
N VAL A 40 -2.30 8.87 30.48
CA VAL A 40 -3.18 8.59 29.33
C VAL A 40 -2.43 7.81 28.24
N THR A 41 -1.12 8.06 28.08
CA THR A 41 -0.33 7.40 27.02
C THR A 41 0.11 5.97 27.35
N VAL A 42 0.02 5.50 28.59
CA VAL A 42 0.61 4.21 29.01
C VAL A 42 0.12 3.05 28.16
N VAL A 43 -1.20 2.85 28.07
CA VAL A 43 -1.79 1.72 27.35
C VAL A 43 -1.52 1.82 25.84
N PRO A 44 -1.82 2.95 25.15
CA PRO A 44 -1.49 3.11 23.73
C PRO A 44 -0.02 2.88 23.39
N VAL A 45 0.90 3.42 24.21
CA VAL A 45 2.35 3.27 23.98
C VAL A 45 2.78 1.82 24.16
N ILE A 46 2.26 1.10 25.16
CA ILE A 46 2.54 -0.34 25.32
C ILE A 46 2.07 -1.12 24.08
N MET A 47 0.83 -0.90 23.62
CA MET A 47 0.31 -1.58 22.43
C MET A 47 1.18 -1.30 21.20
N TRP A 48 1.47 -0.02 20.91
CA TRP A 48 2.29 0.34 19.76
C TRP A 48 3.73 -0.15 19.85
N THR A 49 4.36 -0.12 21.03
CA THR A 49 5.74 -0.62 21.18
C THR A 49 5.83 -2.14 21.07
N LEU A 50 4.86 -2.88 21.62
CA LEU A 50 4.77 -4.34 21.44
C LEU A 50 4.57 -4.71 19.96
N SER A 51 3.68 -4.00 19.26
CA SER A 51 3.50 -4.20 17.81
C SER A 51 4.72 -3.77 16.98
N GLY A 52 5.43 -2.73 17.40
CA GLY A 52 6.66 -2.26 16.77
C GLY A 52 7.79 -3.27 16.90
N LEU A 53 7.88 -3.96 18.03
CA LEU A 53 8.79 -5.10 18.23
C LEU A 53 8.40 -6.30 17.35
N SER A 54 7.10 -6.57 17.20
CA SER A 54 6.63 -7.70 16.39
C SER A 54 6.81 -7.48 14.88
N HIS A 55 6.84 -6.23 14.41
CA HIS A 55 6.86 -5.94 12.98
C HIS A 55 8.14 -6.45 12.25
N PRO A 56 9.37 -6.18 12.69
CA PRO A 56 10.57 -6.75 12.07
C PRO A 56 10.67 -8.27 12.22
N LEU A 57 10.19 -8.82 13.34
CA LEU A 57 10.08 -10.26 13.52
C LEU A 57 9.23 -10.87 12.41
N MET A 58 8.02 -10.34 12.15
CA MET A 58 7.14 -10.91 11.13
C MET A 58 7.54 -10.61 9.67
N SER A 59 8.18 -9.46 9.41
CA SER A 59 8.46 -8.98 8.05
C SER A 59 9.86 -9.32 7.55
N ASN A 60 10.76 -9.74 8.44
CA ASN A 60 12.14 -10.05 8.12
C ASN A 60 12.58 -11.43 8.65
N TRP A 61 12.61 -11.62 9.97
CA TRP A 61 13.29 -12.80 10.57
C TRP A 61 12.44 -14.06 10.66
N LEU A 62 11.12 -13.91 10.85
CA LEU A 62 10.15 -15.01 10.93
C LEU A 62 9.20 -15.00 9.72
N ARG A 63 9.53 -14.24 8.67
CA ARG A 63 8.78 -14.27 7.41
C ARG A 63 8.93 -15.69 6.81
N PRO A 64 7.84 -16.41 6.53
CA PRO A 64 7.93 -17.68 5.85
C PRO A 64 8.60 -17.50 4.49
N THR A 65 9.36 -18.51 4.05
CA THR A 65 9.96 -18.53 2.73
C THR A 65 8.95 -18.99 1.70
N ILE A 66 9.15 -18.56 0.46
CA ILE A 66 8.41 -19.02 -0.71
C ILE A 66 9.41 -19.29 -1.83
N ALA A 67 9.19 -20.35 -2.61
CA ALA A 67 10.15 -20.79 -3.61
C ALA A 67 10.31 -19.76 -4.75
N HIS A 68 9.19 -19.16 -5.19
CA HIS A 68 9.18 -18.14 -6.22
C HIS A 68 8.35 -16.92 -5.78
N GLU A 69 8.93 -15.72 -5.89
CA GLU A 69 8.22 -14.47 -5.54
C GLU A 69 7.44 -13.88 -6.72
N THR A 70 7.70 -14.35 -7.95
CA THR A 70 7.02 -13.92 -9.18
C THR A 70 6.69 -15.13 -10.05
N VAL A 71 5.66 -14.99 -10.90
CA VAL A 71 5.30 -15.99 -11.90
C VAL A 71 6.06 -15.67 -13.20
N PRO A 72 6.75 -16.63 -13.82
CA PRO A 72 7.46 -16.41 -15.06
C PRO A 72 6.46 -16.14 -16.20
N ALA A 73 6.87 -15.30 -17.14
CA ALA A 73 6.17 -15.07 -18.40
C ALA A 73 7.04 -15.62 -19.53
N PRO A 74 6.98 -16.94 -19.81
CA PRO A 74 7.74 -17.52 -20.91
C PRO A 74 7.25 -16.99 -22.26
N PRO A 75 8.08 -17.05 -23.32
CA PRO A 75 7.67 -16.78 -24.69
C PRO A 75 6.38 -17.49 -25.06
N LEU A 76 5.45 -16.77 -25.68
CA LEU A 76 4.19 -17.33 -26.15
C LEU A 76 4.45 -18.23 -27.37
N PRO A 77 4.13 -19.53 -27.32
CA PRO A 77 4.42 -20.45 -28.41
C PRO A 77 3.38 -20.30 -29.53
N THR A 78 3.67 -19.45 -30.52
CA THR A 78 2.76 -19.19 -31.66
C THR A 78 2.29 -20.47 -32.35
N ALA A 79 3.17 -21.46 -32.52
CA ALA A 79 2.85 -22.75 -33.14
C ALA A 79 1.86 -23.61 -32.34
N ALA A 80 1.74 -23.39 -31.03
CA ALA A 80 0.82 -24.12 -30.17
C ALA A 80 -0.58 -23.48 -30.08
N LEU A 81 -0.78 -22.32 -30.71
CA LEU A 81 -2.06 -21.64 -30.85
C LEU A 81 -2.80 -22.14 -32.10
N ALA A 82 -3.12 -23.44 -32.13
CA ALA A 82 -3.68 -24.09 -33.30
C ALA A 82 -5.11 -23.61 -33.64
N VAL A 83 -5.91 -23.29 -32.62
CA VAL A 83 -7.27 -22.76 -32.80
C VAL A 83 -7.25 -21.24 -32.68
N PRO A 84 -7.69 -20.49 -33.71
CA PRO A 84 -7.78 -19.03 -33.63
C PRO A 84 -8.77 -18.58 -32.56
N VAL A 85 -8.46 -17.49 -31.86
CA VAL A 85 -9.35 -16.93 -30.82
C VAL A 85 -10.74 -16.59 -31.37
N ALA A 86 -10.84 -16.12 -32.62
CA ALA A 86 -12.11 -15.81 -33.27
C ALA A 86 -13.02 -17.05 -33.38
N GLN A 87 -12.44 -18.24 -33.61
CA GLN A 87 -13.19 -19.49 -33.65
C GLN A 87 -13.73 -19.87 -32.26
N VAL A 88 -12.92 -19.68 -31.21
CA VAL A 88 -13.37 -19.89 -29.82
C VAL A 88 -14.52 -18.96 -29.47
N LEU A 89 -14.41 -17.67 -29.84
CA LEU A 89 -15.47 -16.68 -29.61
C LEU A 89 -16.77 -17.08 -30.32
N ALA A 90 -16.69 -17.54 -31.56
CA ALA A 90 -17.85 -18.00 -32.33
C ALA A 90 -18.48 -19.26 -31.73
N GLN A 91 -17.66 -20.28 -31.39
CA GLN A 91 -18.12 -21.56 -30.86
C GLN A 91 -18.88 -21.41 -29.53
N TYR A 92 -18.45 -20.49 -28.67
CA TYR A 92 -19.06 -20.25 -27.36
C TYR A 92 -20.00 -19.04 -27.34
N HIS A 93 -20.38 -18.52 -28.51
CA HIS A 93 -21.29 -17.37 -28.68
C HIS A 93 -20.90 -16.13 -27.86
N LEU A 94 -19.60 -15.87 -27.76
CA LEU A 94 -19.04 -14.70 -27.09
C LEU A 94 -19.04 -13.50 -28.04
N ALA A 95 -20.14 -12.74 -28.05
CA ALA A 95 -20.28 -11.57 -28.91
C ALA A 95 -19.21 -10.49 -28.66
N ALA A 96 -18.77 -10.34 -27.41
CA ALA A 96 -17.70 -9.42 -27.02
C ALA A 96 -16.91 -9.93 -25.82
N VAL A 97 -15.67 -9.46 -25.70
CA VAL A 97 -14.78 -9.71 -24.57
C VAL A 97 -14.20 -8.40 -24.04
N ARG A 98 -13.93 -8.33 -22.74
CA ARG A 98 -13.27 -7.18 -22.11
C ARG A 98 -11.75 -7.23 -22.24
N ASN A 99 -11.18 -8.43 -22.29
CA ASN A 99 -9.74 -8.64 -22.45
C ASN A 99 -9.45 -10.05 -22.97
N LEU A 100 -8.25 -10.22 -23.54
CA LEU A 100 -7.71 -11.49 -24.03
C LEU A 100 -6.26 -11.61 -23.56
N ARG A 101 -5.92 -12.71 -22.89
CA ARG A 101 -4.54 -13.09 -22.57
C ARG A 101 -4.24 -14.49 -23.06
N VAL A 102 -2.96 -14.79 -23.24
CA VAL A 102 -2.46 -16.16 -23.36
C VAL A 102 -1.69 -16.47 -22.09
N VAL A 103 -2.09 -17.53 -21.39
CA VAL A 103 -1.47 -17.98 -20.15
C VAL A 103 -0.98 -19.42 -20.30
N GLN A 104 -0.04 -19.82 -19.46
CA GLN A 104 0.44 -21.21 -19.41
C GLN A 104 -0.22 -21.88 -18.20
N TYR A 105 -1.08 -22.86 -18.45
CA TYR A 105 -1.67 -23.71 -17.42
C TYR A 105 -1.13 -25.12 -17.60
N ARG A 106 -0.47 -25.68 -16.58
CA ARG A 106 0.20 -26.99 -16.66
C ARG A 106 1.09 -27.15 -17.91
N HIS A 107 1.88 -26.12 -18.20
CA HIS A 107 2.79 -26.04 -19.36
C HIS A 107 2.11 -26.08 -20.74
N ARG A 108 0.79 -25.85 -20.81
CA ARG A 108 0.04 -25.74 -22.07
C ARG A 108 -0.55 -24.33 -22.23
N PRO A 109 -0.58 -23.78 -23.45
CA PRO A 109 -1.15 -22.46 -23.68
C PRO A 109 -2.68 -22.49 -23.61
N TYR A 110 -3.24 -21.56 -22.86
CA TYR A 110 -4.68 -21.31 -22.76
C TYR A 110 -4.98 -19.85 -23.10
N TYR A 111 -6.06 -19.62 -23.83
CA TYR A 111 -6.68 -18.29 -23.92
C TYR A 111 -7.44 -18.02 -22.63
N GLN A 112 -7.07 -16.96 -21.91
CA GLN A 112 -7.87 -16.39 -20.83
C GLN A 112 -8.67 -15.21 -21.41
N LEU A 113 -9.96 -15.42 -21.63
CA LEU A 113 -10.90 -14.43 -22.13
C LEU A 113 -11.69 -13.86 -20.96
N THR A 114 -11.71 -12.54 -20.81
CA THR A 114 -12.61 -11.90 -19.85
C THR A 114 -13.91 -11.58 -20.58
N ASP A 115 -15.02 -12.19 -20.16
CA ASP A 115 -16.32 -12.00 -20.82
C ASP A 115 -16.91 -10.59 -20.56
N GLY A 116 -18.07 -10.32 -21.16
CA GLY A 116 -18.79 -9.06 -21.00
C GLY A 116 -19.23 -8.74 -19.56
N LEU A 117 -19.29 -9.74 -18.67
CA LEU A 117 -19.59 -9.57 -17.24
C LEU A 117 -18.32 -9.32 -16.41
N GLY A 118 -17.14 -9.57 -16.96
CA GLY A 118 -15.87 -9.44 -16.23
C GLY A 118 -15.34 -10.76 -15.66
N ARG A 119 -15.91 -11.90 -16.07
CA ARG A 119 -15.51 -13.22 -15.59
C ARG A 119 -14.43 -13.81 -16.51
N PRO A 120 -13.31 -14.30 -15.96
CA PRO A 120 -12.29 -14.97 -16.75
C PRO A 120 -12.73 -16.40 -17.12
N ARG A 121 -12.71 -16.71 -18.41
CA ARG A 121 -12.94 -18.04 -19.00
C ARG A 121 -11.68 -18.51 -19.70
N TYR A 122 -11.43 -19.82 -19.68
CA TYR A 122 -10.16 -20.40 -20.11
C TYR A 122 -10.40 -21.43 -21.20
N PHE A 123 -9.67 -21.34 -22.32
CA PHE A 123 -9.85 -22.22 -23.46
C PHE A 123 -8.49 -22.75 -23.92
N ALA A 124 -8.36 -24.06 -24.10
CA ALA A 124 -7.12 -24.67 -24.55
C ALA A 124 -6.78 -24.15 -25.95
N ALA A 125 -5.61 -23.54 -26.14
CA ALA A 125 -5.30 -22.89 -27.42
C ALA A 125 -5.08 -23.89 -28.58
N ALA A 126 -4.84 -25.17 -28.25
CA ALA A 126 -4.69 -26.25 -29.22
C ALA A 126 -6.02 -26.83 -29.74
N THR A 127 -7.09 -26.78 -28.92
CA THR A 127 -8.37 -27.46 -29.25
C THR A 127 -9.59 -26.55 -29.20
N GLY A 128 -9.46 -25.34 -28.63
CA GLY A 128 -10.57 -24.43 -28.38
C GLY A 128 -11.47 -24.84 -27.21
N GLN A 129 -11.25 -26.02 -26.60
CA GLN A 129 -12.10 -26.54 -25.54
C GLN A 129 -11.97 -25.69 -24.27
N GLU A 130 -13.11 -25.27 -23.72
CA GLU A 130 -13.18 -24.60 -22.43
C GLU A 130 -12.70 -25.50 -21.29
N LEU A 131 -12.00 -24.91 -20.32
CA LEU A 131 -11.69 -25.49 -19.03
C LEU A 131 -12.73 -25.02 -18.01
N PRO A 132 -13.72 -25.86 -17.63
CA PRO A 132 -14.68 -25.51 -16.59
C PRO A 132 -13.97 -25.20 -15.28
N GLY A 133 -14.35 -24.12 -14.61
CA GLY A 133 -13.67 -23.68 -13.39
C GLY A 133 -12.22 -23.24 -13.61
N GLY A 134 -11.84 -22.89 -14.84
CA GLY A 134 -10.46 -22.59 -15.22
C GLY A 134 -9.79 -21.48 -14.40
N ASP A 135 -10.54 -20.51 -13.87
CA ASP A 135 -9.98 -19.46 -13.02
C ASP A 135 -9.43 -20.02 -11.71
N LEU A 136 -10.19 -20.88 -11.03
CA LEU A 136 -9.73 -21.58 -9.83
C LEU A 136 -8.58 -22.53 -10.16
N ALA A 137 -8.71 -23.33 -11.22
CA ALA A 137 -7.67 -24.28 -11.63
C ALA A 137 -6.33 -23.57 -11.93
N TYR A 138 -6.40 -22.41 -12.61
CA TYR A 138 -5.24 -21.59 -12.90
C TYR A 138 -4.66 -20.92 -11.65
N ALA A 139 -5.52 -20.43 -10.73
CA ALA A 139 -5.06 -19.91 -9.45
C ALA A 139 -4.31 -20.96 -8.63
N GLU A 140 -4.79 -22.21 -8.62
CA GLU A 140 -4.10 -23.33 -7.99
C GLU A 140 -2.76 -23.63 -8.66
N ASP A 141 -2.70 -23.71 -9.99
CA ASP A 141 -1.45 -23.95 -10.74
C ASP A 141 -0.39 -22.90 -10.42
N VAL A 142 -0.80 -21.63 -10.39
CA VAL A 142 0.07 -20.51 -10.00
C VAL A 142 0.49 -20.63 -8.52
N ALA A 143 -0.42 -20.96 -7.61
CA ALA A 143 -0.10 -21.11 -6.19
C ALA A 143 0.90 -22.27 -5.95
N ARG A 144 0.72 -23.40 -6.65
CA ARG A 144 1.62 -24.55 -6.61
C ARG A 144 3.00 -24.21 -7.14
N TYR A 145 3.07 -23.48 -8.25
CA TYR A 145 4.34 -22.97 -8.78
C TYR A 145 5.04 -22.10 -7.74
N LEU A 146 4.35 -21.08 -7.19
CA LEU A 146 4.95 -20.15 -6.23
C LEU A 146 5.50 -20.86 -4.99
N LEU A 147 4.81 -21.88 -4.48
CA LEU A 147 5.26 -22.69 -3.34
C LEU A 147 6.30 -23.76 -3.69
N ALA A 148 6.47 -24.09 -4.98
CA ALA A 148 7.11 -25.32 -5.44
C ALA A 148 6.52 -26.58 -4.75
N ASP A 149 5.18 -26.64 -4.65
CA ASP A 149 4.45 -27.72 -4.00
C ASP A 149 3.38 -28.33 -4.91
N SER A 150 3.71 -29.45 -5.53
CA SER A 150 2.82 -30.22 -6.40
C SER A 150 2.04 -31.32 -5.66
N THR A 151 2.29 -31.54 -4.38
CA THR A 151 1.86 -32.75 -3.66
C THR A 151 0.79 -32.49 -2.62
N SER A 152 0.84 -31.36 -1.92
CA SER A 152 -0.13 -31.03 -0.89
C SER A 152 -1.53 -30.88 -1.50
N ALA A 153 -2.52 -31.50 -0.88
CA ALA A 153 -3.92 -31.31 -1.24
C ALA A 153 -4.35 -29.85 -0.97
N VAL A 154 -5.31 -29.34 -1.75
CA VAL A 154 -5.94 -28.05 -1.45
C VAL A 154 -7.02 -28.29 -0.39
N ALA A 155 -6.83 -27.72 0.80
CA ALA A 155 -7.80 -27.80 1.89
C ALA A 155 -9.00 -26.88 1.64
N ARG A 156 -8.76 -25.68 1.07
CA ARG A 156 -9.80 -24.69 0.80
C ARG A 156 -9.37 -23.75 -0.31
N ALA A 157 -10.31 -23.37 -1.18
CA ALA A 157 -10.14 -22.31 -2.16
C ALA A 157 -11.29 -21.29 -2.07
N GLU A 158 -10.95 -20.02 -1.95
CA GLU A 158 -11.93 -18.94 -1.77
C GLU A 158 -11.63 -17.78 -2.71
N ARG A 159 -12.64 -17.26 -3.41
CA ARG A 159 -12.52 -16.04 -4.21
C ARG A 159 -12.83 -14.83 -3.35
N LEU A 160 -11.82 -14.03 -3.05
CA LEU A 160 -11.94 -12.81 -2.27
C LEU A 160 -12.18 -11.61 -3.19
N THR A 161 -13.28 -10.90 -2.94
CA THR A 161 -13.64 -9.62 -3.59
C THR A 161 -13.52 -8.44 -2.63
N HIS A 162 -13.12 -8.69 -1.38
CA HIS A 162 -12.92 -7.71 -0.32
C HIS A 162 -11.69 -8.08 0.50
N TYR A 163 -11.18 -7.12 1.28
CA TYR A 163 -10.05 -7.35 2.18
C TYR A 163 -10.52 -8.03 3.47
N THR A 164 -9.69 -8.95 3.99
CA THR A 164 -9.97 -9.75 5.18
C THR A 164 -8.90 -9.49 6.27
N GLY A 165 -9.06 -10.11 7.44
CA GLY A 165 -8.06 -10.04 8.51
C GLY A 165 -6.67 -10.56 8.10
N ASP A 166 -6.61 -11.57 7.22
CA ASP A 166 -5.37 -12.16 6.70
C ASP A 166 -4.98 -11.66 5.30
N TYR A 167 -5.87 -10.93 4.62
CA TYR A 167 -5.61 -10.24 3.36
C TYR A 167 -5.93 -8.75 3.45
N LYS A 168 -5.01 -7.99 4.05
CA LYS A 168 -5.17 -6.55 4.31
C LYS A 168 -5.06 -5.67 3.05
N PHE A 169 -5.62 -4.45 3.13
CA PHE A 169 -5.62 -3.42 2.08
C PHE A 169 -4.24 -3.14 1.43
N ILE A 170 -3.14 -3.31 2.19
CA ILE A 170 -1.75 -3.19 1.71
C ILE A 170 -1.45 -4.04 0.46
N ASN A 171 -2.21 -5.11 0.21
CA ASN A 171 -1.99 -5.99 -0.94
C ASN A 171 -2.60 -5.45 -2.25
N ARG A 172 -3.54 -4.49 -2.19
CA ARG A 172 -4.05 -3.67 -3.31
C ARG A 172 -4.51 -4.40 -4.59
N LEU A 173 -4.69 -5.71 -4.53
CA LEU A 173 -5.14 -6.55 -5.64
C LEU A 173 -6.46 -7.21 -5.23
N LEU A 174 -7.51 -6.95 -6.00
CA LEU A 174 -8.80 -7.63 -5.92
C LEU A 174 -9.40 -7.73 -7.34
N PRO A 175 -10.14 -8.81 -7.65
CA PRO A 175 -10.34 -10.01 -6.82
C PRO A 175 -9.09 -10.90 -6.78
N VAL A 176 -8.98 -11.75 -5.76
CA VAL A 176 -7.92 -12.76 -5.64
C VAL A 176 -8.48 -14.10 -5.18
N TRP A 177 -7.83 -15.19 -5.57
CA TRP A 177 -8.06 -16.51 -5.00
C TRP A 177 -7.14 -16.75 -3.82
N LYS A 178 -7.71 -17.11 -2.67
CA LYS A 178 -6.98 -17.65 -1.52
C LYS A 178 -6.97 -19.17 -1.64
N ILE A 179 -5.82 -19.74 -1.98
CA ILE A 179 -5.60 -21.19 -2.06
C ILE A 179 -4.89 -21.65 -0.79
N THR A 180 -5.59 -22.39 0.06
CA THR A 180 -5.07 -22.94 1.33
C THR A 180 -4.74 -24.41 1.14
N PHE A 181 -3.49 -24.77 1.39
CA PHE A 181 -3.01 -26.15 1.27
C PHE A 181 -3.19 -26.91 2.58
N ALA A 182 -3.45 -28.21 2.50
CA ALA A 182 -3.54 -29.16 3.60
C ALA A 182 -2.14 -29.50 4.15
N ARG A 183 -1.41 -28.47 4.59
CA ARG A 183 -0.08 -28.55 5.18
C ARG A 183 -0.16 -28.32 6.69
N PRO A 184 0.77 -28.87 7.49
CA PRO A 184 0.81 -28.62 8.94
C PRO A 184 0.93 -27.13 9.33
N ASP A 185 1.52 -26.32 8.46
CA ASP A 185 1.69 -24.87 8.67
C ASP A 185 0.48 -24.03 8.19
N GLY A 186 -0.51 -24.65 7.55
CA GLY A 186 -1.70 -23.97 7.01
C GLY A 186 -1.39 -22.94 5.93
N MET A 187 -0.37 -23.19 5.10
CA MET A 187 0.05 -22.24 4.06
C MET A 187 -1.09 -21.88 3.10
N ALA A 188 -1.37 -20.59 2.98
CA ALA A 188 -2.30 -20.02 2.03
C ALA A 188 -1.60 -19.04 1.09
N VAL A 189 -1.88 -19.13 -0.22
CA VAL A 189 -1.35 -18.22 -1.24
C VAL A 189 -2.50 -17.44 -1.85
N PHE A 190 -2.32 -16.12 -2.02
CA PHE A 190 -3.31 -15.22 -2.58
C PHE A 190 -2.91 -14.85 -4.00
N VAL A 191 -3.67 -15.32 -4.98
CA VAL A 191 -3.34 -15.21 -6.41
C VAL A 191 -4.35 -14.33 -7.14
N GLU A 192 -3.86 -13.31 -7.84
CA GLU A 192 -4.61 -12.56 -8.84
C GLU A 192 -4.38 -13.21 -10.21
N THR A 193 -5.43 -13.76 -10.81
CA THR A 193 -5.33 -14.56 -12.04
C THR A 193 -5.30 -13.69 -13.30
N GLY A 194 -5.86 -12.48 -13.24
CA GLY A 194 -5.97 -11.55 -14.37
C GLY A 194 -4.63 -11.05 -14.90
N GLN A 195 -3.57 -11.09 -14.09
CA GLN A 195 -2.20 -10.75 -14.49
C GLN A 195 -1.15 -11.73 -13.96
N SER A 196 -1.57 -12.88 -13.40
CA SER A 196 -0.70 -13.93 -12.85
C SER A 196 0.20 -13.42 -11.71
N ARG A 197 -0.39 -12.76 -10.70
CA ARG A 197 0.37 -12.14 -9.61
C ARG A 197 0.07 -12.77 -8.27
N MET A 198 1.09 -12.83 -7.43
CA MET A 198 0.91 -13.10 -6.01
C MET A 198 0.62 -11.79 -5.26
N GLY A 199 -0.51 -11.73 -4.54
CA GLY A 199 -0.77 -10.66 -3.59
C GLY A 199 0.09 -10.78 -2.34
N THR A 200 -0.05 -11.93 -1.66
CA THR A 200 0.74 -12.35 -0.49
C THR A 200 0.60 -13.86 -0.28
N PHE A 201 1.24 -14.38 0.75
CA PHE A 201 1.12 -15.76 1.23
C PHE A 201 1.26 -15.78 2.76
N ASN A 202 0.49 -16.60 3.46
CA ASN A 202 0.51 -16.64 4.93
C ASN A 202 0.43 -18.09 5.42
N ASN A 203 1.27 -18.45 6.38
CA ASN A 203 1.07 -19.63 7.22
C ASN A 203 0.41 -19.20 8.55
N HIS A 204 0.11 -20.16 9.44
CA HIS A 204 -0.52 -19.88 10.74
C HIS A 204 0.29 -18.89 11.60
N ALA A 205 1.62 -19.01 11.63
CA ALA A 205 2.48 -18.11 12.38
C ALA A 205 2.38 -16.66 11.87
N ARG A 206 2.49 -16.46 10.54
CA ARG A 206 2.34 -15.13 9.93
C ARG A 206 0.94 -14.57 10.10
N ALA A 207 -0.10 -15.40 9.99
CA ALA A 207 -1.48 -14.99 10.23
C ALA A 207 -1.67 -14.47 11.68
N THR A 208 -1.07 -15.16 12.65
CA THR A 208 -1.08 -14.72 14.06
C THR A 208 -0.37 -13.38 14.24
N PHE A 209 0.81 -13.20 13.63
CA PHE A 209 1.52 -11.91 13.66
C PHE A 209 0.71 -10.78 13.02
N LEU A 210 0.05 -11.03 11.88
CA LEU A 210 -0.83 -10.04 11.23
C LEU A 210 -2.01 -9.67 12.13
N TRP A 211 -2.59 -10.64 12.84
CA TRP A 211 -3.67 -10.38 13.80
C TRP A 211 -3.17 -9.54 14.98
N VAL A 212 -2.05 -9.92 15.61
CA VAL A 212 -1.45 -9.15 16.73
C VAL A 212 -1.13 -7.73 16.28
N PHE A 213 -0.54 -7.56 15.10
CA PHE A 213 -0.24 -6.25 14.53
C PHE A 213 -1.52 -5.45 14.27
N GLY A 214 -2.57 -6.07 13.71
CA GLY A 214 -3.88 -5.46 13.52
C GLY A 214 -4.47 -4.93 14.83
N MET A 215 -4.51 -5.78 15.86
CA MET A 215 -5.08 -5.40 17.15
C MET A 215 -4.27 -4.32 17.88
N LEU A 216 -2.94 -4.44 17.89
CA LEU A 216 -2.09 -3.58 18.72
C LEU A 216 -1.61 -2.31 17.99
N HIS A 217 -1.47 -2.35 16.66
CA HIS A 217 -0.95 -1.23 15.87
C HIS A 217 -2.04 -0.43 15.17
N ASN A 218 -2.91 -1.12 14.43
CA ASN A 218 -3.98 -0.49 13.66
C ASN A 218 -5.25 -0.27 14.49
N TRP A 219 -5.35 -0.92 15.66
CA TRP A 219 -6.53 -0.96 16.50
C TRP A 219 -7.75 -1.48 15.73
N ASP A 220 -7.58 -2.61 15.05
CA ASP A 220 -8.64 -3.30 14.30
C ASP A 220 -9.88 -3.62 15.16
N PHE A 221 -9.77 -3.65 16.50
CA PHE A 221 -10.94 -3.74 17.38
C PHE A 221 -11.88 -2.52 17.30
N LEU A 222 -11.43 -1.42 16.69
CA LEU A 222 -12.24 -0.24 16.34
C LEU A 222 -12.80 -0.30 14.92
N ASP A 223 -12.56 -1.36 14.14
CA ASP A 223 -13.06 -1.50 12.76
C ASP A 223 -14.61 -1.47 12.69
N ALA A 224 -15.29 -1.75 13.80
CA ALA A 224 -16.74 -1.60 13.93
C ALA A 224 -17.22 -0.13 13.91
N LEU A 225 -16.32 0.83 14.12
CA LEU A 225 -16.62 2.26 14.08
C LEU A 225 -16.49 2.81 12.65
N PRO A 226 -17.20 3.90 12.32
CA PRO A 226 -16.96 4.62 11.07
C PRO A 226 -15.48 4.99 10.92
N ARG A 227 -14.92 4.77 9.74
CA ARG A 227 -13.47 4.95 9.48
C ARG A 227 -12.91 6.31 9.90
N PRO A 228 -13.59 7.46 9.68
CA PRO A 228 -13.10 8.75 10.19
C PRO A 228 -13.03 8.81 11.71
N LEU A 229 -13.94 8.15 12.43
CA LEU A 229 -13.93 8.09 13.90
C LEU A 229 -12.78 7.21 14.40
N HIS A 230 -12.57 6.04 13.79
CA HIS A 230 -11.42 5.18 14.09
C HIS A 230 -10.09 5.94 13.91
N LEU A 231 -9.89 6.57 12.75
CA LEU A 231 -8.70 7.40 12.49
C LEU A 231 -8.59 8.58 13.45
N GLY A 232 -9.70 9.21 13.82
CA GLY A 232 -9.76 10.32 14.77
C GLY A 232 -9.32 9.92 16.17
N ILE A 233 -9.80 8.78 16.67
CA ILE A 233 -9.39 8.24 17.98
C ILE A 233 -7.88 7.98 17.99
N MET A 234 -7.36 7.31 16.95
CA MET A 234 -5.91 7.08 16.83
C MET A 234 -5.13 8.40 16.80
N LEU A 235 -5.58 9.38 16.01
CA LEU A 235 -4.93 10.70 15.89
C LEU A 235 -4.89 11.45 17.22
N VAL A 236 -5.95 11.38 18.04
CA VAL A 236 -5.97 11.97 19.38
C VAL A 236 -4.89 11.34 20.25
N PHE A 237 -4.80 10.01 20.28
CA PHE A 237 -3.79 9.34 21.10
C PHE A 237 -2.36 9.55 20.61
N THR A 238 -2.10 9.51 19.30
CA THR A 238 -0.76 9.85 18.78
C THR A 238 -0.41 11.30 19.07
N THR A 239 -1.41 12.20 19.06
CA THR A 239 -1.23 13.61 19.43
C THR A 239 -0.86 13.81 20.89
N VAL A 240 -1.59 13.15 21.79
CA VAL A 240 -1.29 13.17 23.22
C VAL A 240 0.11 12.59 23.50
N ILE A 241 0.54 11.56 22.76
CA ILE A 241 1.88 10.98 22.88
C ILE A 241 2.96 11.99 22.49
N TRP A 242 2.91 12.58 21.29
CA TRP A 242 3.98 13.49 20.88
C TRP A 242 3.99 14.78 21.71
N LEU A 243 2.84 15.25 22.20
CA LEU A 243 2.75 16.35 23.17
C LEU A 243 3.38 15.98 24.52
N SER A 244 3.12 14.76 25.01
CA SER A 244 3.75 14.23 26.23
C SER A 244 5.27 14.14 26.08
N ALA A 245 5.75 13.61 24.95
CA ALA A 245 7.18 13.51 24.63
C ALA A 245 7.83 14.91 24.51
N LEU A 246 7.18 15.84 23.81
CA LEU A 246 7.62 17.23 23.67
C LEU A 246 7.71 17.91 25.04
N SER A 247 6.71 17.73 25.90
CA SER A 247 6.75 18.29 27.26
C SER A 247 7.93 17.73 28.08
N GLY A 248 8.26 16.44 27.93
CA GLY A 248 9.45 15.83 28.52
C GLY A 248 10.74 16.48 28.03
N LEU A 249 10.88 16.66 26.71
CA LEU A 249 12.02 17.34 26.10
C LEU A 249 12.18 18.79 26.60
N VAL A 250 11.07 19.54 26.66
CA VAL A 250 11.08 20.94 27.14
C VAL A 250 11.49 21.00 28.61
N ILE A 251 10.84 20.22 29.48
CA ILE A 251 11.09 20.22 30.93
C ILE A 251 12.54 19.85 31.23
N TYR A 252 13.00 18.73 30.70
CA TYR A 252 14.30 18.15 31.08
C TYR A 252 15.47 18.71 30.27
N GLY A 253 15.23 19.19 29.06
CA GLY A 253 16.24 19.84 28.20
C GLY A 253 16.46 21.31 28.53
N PHE A 254 15.40 22.10 28.69
CA PHE A 254 15.51 23.57 28.74
C PHE A 254 15.13 24.20 30.08
N VAL A 255 14.10 23.69 30.75
CA VAL A 255 13.52 24.36 31.92
C VAL A 255 14.13 23.88 33.25
N ARG A 256 14.81 22.72 33.25
CA ARG A 256 15.46 22.11 34.43
C ARG A 256 16.35 23.06 35.22
N LYS A 257 17.26 23.79 34.56
CA LYS A 257 18.21 24.70 35.23
C LYS A 257 17.52 25.95 35.81
N LYS A 258 16.32 26.27 35.34
CA LYS A 258 15.58 27.49 35.71
C LYS A 258 14.49 27.28 36.77
N LEU A 259 14.14 26.04 37.10
CA LEU A 259 12.99 25.72 37.97
C LEU A 259 13.32 25.05 39.32
N ARG A 260 14.51 24.48 39.53
CA ARG A 260 14.84 23.83 40.81
C ARG A 260 16.31 24.03 41.20
N GLN A 261 16.53 24.84 42.23
CA GLN A 261 17.67 24.69 43.14
C GLN A 261 17.26 23.64 44.21
N PRO A 262 18.14 22.68 44.57
CA PRO A 262 17.83 21.73 45.64
C PRO A 262 17.58 22.48 46.95
N ARG A 263 16.47 22.17 47.63
CA ARG A 263 16.08 22.87 48.87
C ARG A 263 16.70 22.27 50.13
N SER A 264 17.30 21.08 50.05
CA SER A 264 17.98 20.39 51.15
C SER A 264 18.94 19.31 50.62
N ALA A 265 19.94 18.92 51.42
CA ALA A 265 20.86 17.80 51.13
C ALA A 265 20.15 16.42 51.06
N GLN A 266 18.97 16.29 51.68
CA GLN A 266 18.11 15.10 51.60
C GLN A 266 17.29 15.05 50.30
N ASP A 267 17.27 16.12 49.50
CA ASP A 267 16.60 16.23 48.20
C ASP A 267 17.42 15.56 47.07
N ALA A 268 18.22 14.55 47.44
CA ALA A 268 19.03 13.76 46.54
C ALA A 268 18.10 12.92 45.67
N THR A 269 17.92 13.33 44.41
CA THR A 269 17.12 12.58 43.45
C THR A 269 17.65 11.15 43.37
N GLY A 270 16.86 10.18 43.83
CA GLY A 270 17.25 8.76 43.82
C GLY A 270 17.80 8.34 42.46
N TRP A 271 18.78 7.43 42.45
CA TRP A 271 19.45 6.92 41.24
C TRP A 271 18.46 6.57 40.13
N LEU A 272 17.36 5.92 40.52
CA LEU A 272 16.21 5.59 39.69
C LEU A 272 15.64 6.82 38.94
N ARG A 273 15.36 7.93 39.61
CA ARG A 273 14.81 9.14 38.96
C ARG A 273 15.82 9.83 38.06
N ARG A 274 17.13 9.75 38.38
CA ARG A 274 18.20 10.30 37.53
C ARG A 274 18.30 9.52 36.22
N ARG A 275 18.30 8.19 36.29
CA ARG A 275 18.33 7.32 35.10
C ARG A 275 17.06 7.47 34.24
N HIS A 276 15.87 7.57 34.85
CA HIS A 276 14.62 7.87 34.13
C HIS A 276 14.76 9.13 33.26
N ARG A 277 15.37 10.18 33.81
CA ARG A 277 15.49 11.49 33.14
C ARG A 277 16.49 11.47 31.99
N THR A 278 17.66 10.86 32.18
CA THR A 278 18.69 10.82 31.12
C THR A 278 18.27 9.92 29.97
N VAL A 279 17.79 8.70 30.25
CA VAL A 279 17.28 7.79 29.22
C VAL A 279 15.98 8.34 28.61
N GLY A 280 15.16 8.98 29.44
CA GLY A 280 13.91 9.61 29.01
C GLY A 280 14.09 10.73 28.00
N LEU A 281 15.22 11.44 27.95
CA LEU A 281 15.46 12.45 26.90
C LEU A 281 15.62 11.82 25.52
N TRP A 282 16.44 10.77 25.41
CA TRP A 282 16.63 10.02 24.17
C TRP A 282 15.33 9.36 23.72
N VAL A 283 14.65 8.70 24.66
CA VAL A 283 13.36 8.04 24.39
C VAL A 283 12.28 9.05 24.04
N ALA A 284 12.25 10.24 24.67
CA ALA A 284 11.30 11.29 24.32
C ALA A 284 11.57 11.87 22.94
N PHE A 285 12.83 12.02 22.52
CA PHE A 285 13.16 12.44 21.16
C PHE A 285 12.63 11.44 20.12
N VAL A 286 12.91 10.15 20.32
CA VAL A 286 12.39 9.07 19.46
C VAL A 286 10.86 9.03 19.47
N SER A 287 10.23 9.08 20.64
CA SER A 287 8.77 9.06 20.76
C SER A 287 8.13 10.26 20.07
N PHE A 288 8.74 11.44 20.19
CA PHE A 288 8.29 12.67 19.56
C PHE A 288 8.33 12.54 18.04
N THR A 289 9.46 12.17 17.44
CA THR A 289 9.58 12.06 15.97
C THR A 289 8.66 10.98 15.41
N PHE A 290 8.59 9.82 16.08
CA PHE A 290 7.78 8.68 15.64
C PHE A 290 6.28 8.97 15.71
N ALA A 291 5.79 9.52 16.82
CA ALA A 291 4.37 9.82 17.01
C ALA A 291 3.91 11.07 16.26
N LEU A 292 4.79 12.07 16.06
CA LEU A 292 4.49 13.22 15.20
C LEU A 292 4.34 12.77 13.75
N SER A 293 5.27 11.96 13.24
CA SER A 293 5.18 11.39 11.91
C SER A 293 3.96 10.48 11.74
N ALA A 294 3.64 9.65 12.74
CA ALA A 294 2.43 8.83 12.76
C ALA A 294 1.14 9.68 12.70
N SER A 295 1.11 10.80 13.43
CA SER A 295 -0.04 11.72 13.42
C SER A 295 -0.20 12.36 12.04
N TYR A 296 0.90 12.74 11.37
CA TYR A 296 0.85 13.27 10.01
C TYR A 296 0.37 12.20 9.00
N HIS A 297 0.84 10.96 9.14
CA HIS A 297 0.38 9.83 8.32
C HIS A 297 -1.12 9.56 8.51
N LEU A 298 -1.61 9.56 9.76
CA LEU A 298 -3.03 9.41 10.07
C LEU A 298 -3.86 10.56 9.53
N TRP A 299 -3.38 11.80 9.64
CA TRP A 299 -4.03 12.99 9.08
C TRP A 299 -4.24 12.85 7.58
N GLN A 300 -3.22 12.38 6.83
CA GLN A 300 -3.33 12.18 5.39
C GLN A 300 -4.37 11.10 5.04
N LYS A 301 -4.52 10.07 5.87
CA LYS A 301 -5.51 8.98 5.67
C LYS A 301 -6.98 9.40 5.82
N PHE A 302 -7.26 10.61 6.29
CA PHE A 302 -8.62 11.17 6.19
C PHE A 302 -9.02 11.48 4.75
N THR A 303 -8.04 11.65 3.85
CA THR A 303 -8.30 11.70 2.40
C THR A 303 -8.48 10.26 1.91
N PRO A 304 -9.66 9.89 1.38
CA PRO A 304 -9.89 8.54 0.88
C PRO A 304 -8.97 8.19 -0.28
N ASP A 305 -8.64 6.90 -0.39
CA ASP A 305 -7.91 6.38 -1.53
C ASP A 305 -8.87 6.15 -2.70
N GLN A 306 -8.75 6.96 -3.75
CA GLN A 306 -9.70 7.00 -4.88
C GLN A 306 -9.26 6.13 -6.07
N ARG A 307 -8.25 5.26 -5.91
CA ARG A 307 -7.70 4.49 -7.04
C ARG A 307 -8.72 3.53 -7.66
N ASP A 308 -9.61 2.99 -6.84
CA ASP A 308 -10.62 2.02 -7.26
C ASP A 308 -11.89 2.71 -7.78
N ASP A 309 -12.02 4.03 -7.60
CA ASP A 309 -13.13 4.84 -8.12
C ASP A 309 -13.03 5.04 -9.64
N VAL A 310 -11.85 4.80 -10.22
CA VAL A 310 -11.57 4.97 -11.64
C VAL A 310 -10.89 3.75 -12.24
N ALA A 311 -11.49 3.24 -13.32
CA ALA A 311 -10.90 2.26 -14.21
C ALA A 311 -11.58 2.39 -15.58
N ARG A 312 -10.84 2.09 -16.65
CA ARG A 312 -11.41 1.94 -17.99
C ARG A 312 -11.68 0.47 -18.23
N VAL A 313 -12.95 0.12 -18.38
CA VAL A 313 -13.36 -1.22 -18.84
C VAL A 313 -13.65 -1.11 -20.33
N ASN A 314 -12.80 -1.73 -21.15
CA ASN A 314 -13.04 -1.83 -22.58
C ASN A 314 -13.94 -3.03 -22.89
N SER A 315 -14.66 -2.95 -24.01
CA SER A 315 -15.32 -4.08 -24.66
C SER A 315 -14.84 -4.16 -26.11
N PHE A 316 -14.60 -5.37 -26.59
CA PHE A 316 -14.13 -5.68 -27.93
C PHE A 316 -15.07 -6.71 -28.54
N ALA A 317 -15.80 -6.33 -29.58
CA ALA A 317 -16.67 -7.27 -30.28
C ALA A 317 -15.81 -8.33 -31.01
N ALA A 318 -16.33 -9.55 -31.16
CA ALA A 318 -15.63 -10.60 -31.88
C ALA A 318 -15.28 -10.17 -33.33
N ALA A 319 -16.16 -9.38 -33.95
CA ALA A 319 -15.95 -8.81 -35.28
C ALA A 319 -14.83 -7.75 -35.36
N GLU A 320 -14.37 -7.22 -34.22
CA GLU A 320 -13.22 -6.30 -34.18
C GLU A 320 -11.86 -7.03 -34.17
N LEU A 321 -11.86 -8.35 -34.02
CA LEU A 321 -10.65 -9.18 -33.90
C LEU A 321 -10.36 -9.94 -35.21
N THR A 322 -10.35 -9.24 -36.35
CA THR A 322 -10.21 -9.86 -37.68
C THR A 322 -8.79 -10.31 -38.00
N TRP A 323 -7.77 -9.61 -37.50
CA TRP A 323 -6.38 -10.00 -37.67
C TRP A 323 -5.99 -11.09 -36.65
N PRO A 324 -5.46 -12.24 -37.11
CA PRO A 324 -5.21 -13.38 -36.24
C PRO A 324 -4.12 -13.07 -35.21
N LEU A 325 -4.39 -13.41 -33.95
CA LEU A 325 -3.45 -13.26 -32.84
C LEU A 325 -2.09 -13.93 -33.13
N ALA A 326 -2.08 -15.09 -33.79
CA ALA A 326 -0.84 -15.76 -34.16
C ALA A 326 0.08 -14.87 -35.02
N GLY A 327 -0.48 -14.08 -35.93
CA GLY A 327 0.25 -13.08 -36.72
C GLY A 327 0.82 -11.95 -35.86
N ALA A 328 0.08 -11.52 -34.83
CA ALA A 328 0.55 -10.53 -33.85
C ALA A 328 1.77 -11.02 -33.07
N LEU A 329 1.76 -12.30 -32.69
CA LEU A 329 2.81 -12.89 -31.87
C LEU A 329 4.10 -13.17 -32.66
N ALA A 330 3.99 -13.55 -33.93
CA ALA A 330 5.14 -13.82 -34.80
C ALA A 330 6.09 -12.61 -34.91
N GLY A 331 5.53 -11.40 -35.08
CA GLY A 331 6.31 -10.16 -35.20
C GLY A 331 7.24 -10.12 -36.43
N PRO A 332 8.00 -9.03 -36.60
CA PRO A 332 9.03 -8.96 -37.63
C PRO A 332 10.22 -9.87 -37.30
N ALA A 333 10.92 -10.35 -38.33
CA ALA A 333 12.09 -11.20 -38.17
C ALA A 333 13.15 -10.55 -37.26
N GLY A 334 13.66 -11.30 -36.29
CA GLY A 334 14.65 -10.82 -35.31
C GLY A 334 14.07 -10.06 -34.11
N ALA A 335 12.75 -9.84 -34.04
CA ALA A 335 12.12 -9.26 -32.86
C ALA A 335 12.19 -10.20 -31.65
N ALA A 336 12.33 -9.62 -30.46
CA ALA A 336 12.22 -10.37 -29.21
C ALA A 336 10.85 -11.06 -29.10
N PRO A 337 10.76 -12.26 -28.50
CA PRO A 337 9.52 -12.99 -28.38
C PRO A 337 8.50 -12.22 -27.53
N VAL A 338 7.23 -12.37 -27.87
CA VAL A 338 6.12 -11.87 -27.05
C VAL A 338 5.97 -12.78 -25.83
N VAL A 339 5.91 -12.19 -24.65
CA VAL A 339 5.70 -12.89 -23.36
C VAL A 339 4.32 -12.63 -22.77
N GLN A 340 3.65 -11.54 -23.17
CA GLN A 340 2.29 -11.21 -22.75
C GLN A 340 1.52 -10.53 -23.87
N VAL A 341 0.23 -10.80 -23.95
CA VAL A 341 -0.72 -10.09 -24.81
C VAL A 341 -1.92 -9.65 -23.97
N SER A 342 -2.43 -8.45 -24.25
CA SER A 342 -3.71 -7.93 -23.76
C SER A 342 -4.40 -7.13 -24.87
N LEU A 343 -5.68 -6.80 -24.68
CA LEU A 343 -6.39 -5.88 -25.58
C LEU A 343 -6.39 -4.47 -25.00
N ALA A 344 -6.28 -3.48 -25.88
CA ALA A 344 -6.38 -2.07 -25.54
C ALA A 344 -7.16 -1.33 -26.62
N ARG A 345 -7.94 -0.32 -26.23
CA ARG A 345 -8.63 0.57 -27.16
C ARG A 345 -7.96 1.94 -27.10
N VAL A 346 -7.22 2.30 -28.15
CA VAL A 346 -6.43 3.54 -28.23
C VAL A 346 -7.02 4.42 -29.33
N GLY A 347 -7.46 5.64 -28.98
CA GLY A 347 -8.14 6.53 -29.90
C GLY A 347 -9.40 5.90 -30.52
N GLY A 348 -10.12 5.07 -29.76
CA GLY A 348 -11.27 4.30 -30.23
C GLY A 348 -10.93 3.05 -31.04
N ARG A 349 -9.68 2.86 -31.46
CA ARG A 349 -9.25 1.69 -32.26
C ARG A 349 -8.84 0.51 -31.38
N PRO A 350 -9.37 -0.71 -31.62
CA PRO A 350 -8.96 -1.92 -30.93
C PRO A 350 -7.54 -2.34 -31.37
N CYS A 351 -6.70 -2.65 -30.39
CA CYS A 351 -5.30 -3.01 -30.58
C CYS A 351 -4.91 -4.19 -29.68
N TYR A 352 -4.07 -5.09 -30.21
CA TYR A 352 -3.26 -5.99 -29.40
C TYR A 352 -2.12 -5.20 -28.77
N ARG A 353 -2.05 -5.21 -27.44
CA ARG A 353 -0.90 -4.75 -26.66
C ARG A 353 0.01 -5.94 -26.40
N LEU A 354 1.21 -5.92 -26.98
CA LEU A 354 2.19 -6.99 -26.97
C LEU A 354 3.38 -6.57 -26.10
N VAL A 355 3.69 -7.36 -25.08
CA VAL A 355 4.91 -7.19 -24.29
C VAL A 355 5.95 -8.14 -24.82
N ARG A 356 7.06 -7.61 -25.34
CA ARG A 356 8.23 -8.36 -25.81
C ARG A 356 9.33 -8.30 -24.77
N ARG A 357 10.04 -9.42 -24.61
CA ARG A 357 11.17 -9.51 -23.68
C ARG A 357 12.29 -10.34 -24.30
N ALA A 358 13.46 -9.74 -24.47
CA ALA A 358 14.68 -10.49 -24.76
C ALA A 358 15.21 -11.19 -23.49
N PRO A 359 15.94 -12.30 -23.59
CA PRO A 359 16.39 -13.10 -22.43
C PRO A 359 17.06 -12.30 -21.30
N ALA A 360 17.78 -11.22 -21.62
CA ALA A 360 18.38 -10.29 -20.66
C ALA A 360 18.09 -8.80 -20.99
N GLY A 361 17.11 -8.52 -21.85
CA GLY A 361 16.82 -7.17 -22.33
C GLY A 361 15.68 -6.47 -21.57
N PRO A 362 15.55 -5.14 -21.75
CA PRO A 362 14.41 -4.40 -21.22
C PRO A 362 13.09 -4.91 -21.80
N LEU A 363 12.01 -4.69 -21.05
CA LEU A 363 10.65 -4.90 -21.56
C LEU A 363 10.36 -3.85 -22.65
N ALA A 364 9.91 -4.31 -23.81
CA ALA A 364 9.40 -3.45 -24.88
C ALA A 364 7.90 -3.70 -25.06
N VAL A 365 7.12 -2.64 -25.24
CA VAL A 365 5.67 -2.74 -25.47
C VAL A 365 5.33 -2.23 -26.86
N GLU A 366 4.65 -3.07 -27.64
CA GLU A 366 4.21 -2.78 -29.01
C GLU A 366 2.68 -2.84 -29.06
N TYR A 367 2.08 -1.98 -29.90
CA TYR A 367 0.64 -2.00 -30.16
C TYR A 367 0.42 -2.29 -31.63
N ARG A 368 -0.51 -3.18 -31.93
CA ARG A 368 -0.92 -3.49 -33.30
C ARG A 368 -2.43 -3.50 -33.43
N SER A 369 -2.94 -2.89 -34.48
CA SER A 369 -4.37 -2.91 -34.82
C SER A 369 -4.87 -4.36 -34.90
N THR A 370 -6.05 -4.62 -34.31
CA THR A 370 -6.69 -5.93 -34.42
C THR A 370 -7.37 -6.14 -35.77
N TYR A 371 -7.42 -5.13 -36.63
CA TYR A 371 -8.04 -5.24 -37.95
C TYR A 371 -7.08 -5.75 -39.03
N ASP A 372 -5.89 -5.15 -39.09
CA ASP A 372 -4.92 -5.28 -40.19
C ASP A 372 -3.48 -5.50 -39.69
N GLY A 373 -3.25 -5.50 -38.37
CA GLY A 373 -1.94 -5.69 -37.78
C GLY A 373 -0.97 -4.53 -37.90
N GLN A 374 -1.42 -3.37 -38.39
CA GLN A 374 -0.61 -2.17 -38.51
C GLN A 374 -0.11 -1.73 -37.12
N PRO A 375 1.19 -1.42 -36.96
CA PRO A 375 1.73 -0.96 -35.70
C PRO A 375 1.17 0.42 -35.35
N LEU A 376 0.95 0.66 -34.06
CA LEU A 376 0.60 1.97 -33.52
C LEU A 376 1.83 2.55 -32.79
N PRO A 377 2.56 3.50 -33.40
CA PRO A 377 3.72 4.13 -32.78
C PRO A 377 3.34 4.78 -31.45
N ASP A 378 4.22 4.64 -30.45
CA ASP A 378 4.01 5.15 -29.08
C ASP A 378 2.69 4.71 -28.43
N GLY A 379 2.11 3.57 -28.86
CA GLY A 379 0.81 3.11 -28.39
C GLY A 379 0.68 3.04 -26.87
N GLU A 380 1.73 2.63 -26.15
CA GLU A 380 1.74 2.56 -24.68
C GLU A 380 1.56 3.94 -24.05
N PHE A 381 2.31 4.94 -24.54
CA PHE A 381 2.23 6.30 -24.03
C PHE A 381 0.94 7.00 -24.46
N ARG A 382 0.48 6.80 -25.70
CA ARG A 382 -0.80 7.34 -26.18
C ARG A 382 -1.95 6.81 -25.35
N TYR A 383 -2.01 5.49 -25.14
CA TYR A 383 -3.06 4.87 -24.35
C TYR A 383 -3.00 5.29 -22.88
N ALA A 384 -1.81 5.32 -22.29
CA ALA A 384 -1.65 5.82 -20.93
C ALA A 384 -2.13 7.27 -20.77
N ARG A 385 -1.81 8.16 -21.73
CA ARG A 385 -2.29 9.56 -21.71
C ARG A 385 -3.82 9.64 -21.71
N GLU A 386 -4.47 8.89 -22.61
CA GLU A 386 -5.94 8.84 -22.67
C GLU A 386 -6.56 8.35 -21.36
N LEU A 387 -5.98 7.31 -20.75
CA LEU A 387 -6.42 6.81 -19.44
C LEU A 387 -6.19 7.85 -18.33
N GLY A 388 -5.02 8.48 -18.30
CA GLY A 388 -4.68 9.48 -17.30
C GLY A 388 -5.59 10.70 -17.35
N GLN A 389 -5.97 11.14 -18.55
CA GLN A 389 -6.93 12.24 -18.74
C GLN A 389 -8.32 11.86 -18.23
N GLU A 390 -8.84 10.71 -18.67
CA GLU A 390 -10.15 10.24 -18.20
C GLU A 390 -10.17 10.12 -16.67
N PHE A 391 -9.12 9.56 -16.06
CA PHE A 391 -9.06 9.41 -14.62
C PHE A 391 -8.96 10.75 -13.92
N LEU A 392 -8.15 11.68 -14.42
CA LEU A 392 -8.01 13.01 -13.82
C LEU A 392 -9.34 13.79 -13.90
N GLU A 393 -10.04 13.72 -15.02
CA GLU A 393 -11.37 14.33 -15.20
C GLU A 393 -12.40 13.74 -14.21
N LYS A 394 -12.47 12.41 -14.13
CA LYS A 394 -13.37 11.71 -13.20
C LYS A 394 -13.06 12.04 -11.74
N LEU A 395 -11.78 12.10 -11.36
CA LEU A 395 -11.34 12.42 -10.00
C LEU A 395 -11.52 13.90 -9.65
N SER A 396 -11.57 14.79 -10.65
CA SER A 396 -11.76 16.23 -10.45
C SER A 396 -13.23 16.66 -10.44
N ASN A 397 -14.16 15.78 -10.83
CA ASN A 397 -15.58 16.07 -10.89
C ASN A 397 -16.37 15.31 -9.80
N PRO A 398 -16.82 15.99 -8.71
CA PRO A 398 -17.53 15.36 -7.60
C PRO A 398 -18.83 14.64 -7.99
N ALA A 399 -19.52 15.11 -9.05
CA ALA A 399 -20.78 14.51 -9.52
C ALA A 399 -20.55 13.14 -10.18
N ALA A 400 -19.40 12.93 -10.82
CA ALA A 400 -19.04 11.66 -11.46
C ALA A 400 -18.71 10.56 -10.43
N LEU A 401 -18.09 10.94 -9.30
CA LEU A 401 -17.76 10.04 -8.19
C LEU A 401 -19.02 9.59 -7.42
N ALA A 402 -20.04 10.45 -7.29
CA ALA A 402 -21.31 10.08 -6.66
C ALA A 402 -22.12 9.06 -7.49
N ALA A 403 -22.06 9.15 -8.82
CA ALA A 403 -22.73 8.22 -9.73
C ALA A 403 -22.09 6.82 -9.73
N SER A 404 -20.76 6.72 -9.63
CA SER A 404 -20.07 5.41 -9.51
C SER A 404 -20.33 4.75 -8.16
N ALA A 405 -20.32 5.53 -7.06
CA ALA A 405 -20.62 5.04 -5.72
C ALA A 405 -22.08 4.56 -5.55
N ALA A 406 -23.05 5.25 -6.18
CA ALA A 406 -24.46 4.84 -6.14
C ALA A 406 -24.73 3.50 -6.83
N SER A 407 -23.92 3.13 -7.84
CA SER A 407 -24.02 1.81 -8.49
C SER A 407 -23.51 0.66 -7.63
N ALA A 408 -22.65 0.95 -6.64
CA ALA A 408 -22.11 -0.03 -5.70
C ALA A 408 -22.92 -0.14 -4.39
N ALA A 409 -23.69 0.88 -4.03
CA ALA A 409 -24.41 0.98 -2.76
C ALA A 409 -25.86 0.46 -2.79
N SER A 410 -26.39 0.05 -3.94
CA SER A 410 -27.78 -0.41 -4.10
C SER A 410 -27.96 -1.93 -4.12
N ALA A 411 -27.01 -2.70 -3.58
CA ALA A 411 -27.25 -4.11 -3.27
C ALA A 411 -28.05 -4.20 -1.95
N PRO A 412 -29.32 -4.66 -1.95
CA PRO A 412 -30.06 -4.86 -0.71
C PRO A 412 -29.38 -5.96 0.13
N LEU A 413 -29.36 -5.79 1.45
CA LEU A 413 -29.03 -6.87 2.39
C LEU A 413 -30.05 -8.01 2.20
N ALA A 414 -29.58 -9.16 1.71
CA ALA A 414 -30.41 -10.36 1.57
C ALA A 414 -30.51 -11.10 2.91
N ASP A 415 -31.74 -11.50 3.24
CA ASP A 415 -32.15 -12.28 4.41
C ASP A 415 -31.34 -13.58 4.59
N CYS A 416 -30.95 -13.87 5.83
CA CYS A 416 -30.00 -14.91 6.22
C CYS A 416 -30.48 -16.37 6.10
N CYS A 417 -31.61 -16.67 5.42
CA CYS A 417 -32.27 -17.98 5.50
C CYS A 417 -32.57 -18.67 4.16
N VAL A 418 -31.99 -18.23 3.03
CA VAL A 418 -32.18 -18.90 1.73
C VAL A 418 -30.82 -19.27 1.14
N ALA A 419 -30.67 -20.53 0.67
CA ALA A 419 -29.48 -20.98 -0.03
C ALA A 419 -29.18 -20.06 -1.24
N PRO A 420 -27.92 -19.64 -1.45
CA PRO A 420 -27.62 -18.58 -2.40
C PRO A 420 -27.85 -19.05 -3.83
N ALA A 421 -28.90 -18.53 -4.46
CA ALA A 421 -28.97 -18.47 -5.91
C ALA A 421 -27.85 -17.54 -6.40
N LEU A 422 -27.12 -17.98 -7.43
CA LEU A 422 -26.06 -17.24 -8.10
C LEU A 422 -26.58 -15.85 -8.54
N ALA A 423 -26.31 -14.82 -7.75
CA ALA A 423 -26.61 -13.45 -8.12
C ALA A 423 -25.72 -13.06 -9.31
N ALA A 424 -26.35 -12.91 -10.47
CA ALA A 424 -25.75 -12.27 -11.61
C ALA A 424 -25.47 -10.81 -11.24
N GLU A 425 -24.21 -10.40 -11.32
CA GLU A 425 -23.82 -8.98 -11.34
C GLU A 425 -24.67 -8.26 -12.40
N THR A 426 -25.47 -7.29 -11.97
CA THR A 426 -26.20 -6.40 -12.86
C THR A 426 -25.19 -5.68 -13.77
N PRO A 427 -25.49 -5.53 -15.07
CA PRO A 427 -24.60 -4.82 -15.99
C PRO A 427 -24.57 -3.36 -15.56
N ALA A 428 -23.50 -2.94 -14.88
CA ALA A 428 -23.15 -1.54 -14.76
C ALA A 428 -23.11 -0.98 -16.18
N ALA A 429 -23.97 0.00 -16.45
CA ALA A 429 -24.18 0.56 -17.78
C ALA A 429 -22.83 0.88 -18.43
N VAL A 430 -22.59 0.24 -19.57
CA VAL A 430 -21.46 0.46 -20.44
C VAL A 430 -21.52 1.93 -20.86
N GLY A 431 -20.62 2.75 -20.29
CA GLY A 431 -20.35 4.06 -20.84
C GLY A 431 -19.90 3.88 -22.28
N THR A 432 -20.66 4.44 -23.22
CA THR A 432 -20.25 4.57 -24.61
C THR A 432 -18.86 5.22 -24.64
N PRO A 433 -17.84 4.59 -25.25
CA PRO A 433 -16.53 5.20 -25.34
C PRO A 433 -16.64 6.48 -26.16
N ALA A 434 -16.18 7.60 -25.61
CA ALA A 434 -16.01 8.82 -26.39
C ALA A 434 -15.10 8.51 -27.59
N ALA A 435 -15.68 8.55 -28.79
CA ALA A 435 -14.96 8.34 -30.03
C ALA A 435 -14.11 9.58 -30.34
N GLY A 436 -12.81 9.50 -30.08
CA GLY A 436 -11.84 10.48 -30.54
C GLY A 436 -10.50 10.36 -29.79
N PRO A 437 -9.37 10.67 -30.44
CA PRO A 437 -8.11 10.88 -29.73
C PRO A 437 -8.27 12.09 -28.81
N ALA A 438 -8.10 11.90 -27.51
CA ALA A 438 -8.09 13.01 -26.57
C ALA A 438 -6.90 13.94 -26.90
N PRO A 439 -7.10 15.27 -26.98
CA PRO A 439 -6.02 16.21 -27.29
C PRO A 439 -4.91 16.11 -26.24
N ALA A 440 -3.64 16.35 -26.63
CA ALA A 440 -2.54 16.38 -25.69
C ALA A 440 -2.80 17.47 -24.64
N PRO A 441 -2.73 17.16 -23.33
CA PRO A 441 -3.08 18.15 -22.32
C PRO A 441 -1.97 19.20 -22.24
N ALA A 442 -2.35 20.46 -22.12
CA ALA A 442 -1.42 21.59 -22.05
C ALA A 442 -0.40 21.51 -20.88
N ASN A 443 -0.62 20.59 -19.92
CA ASN A 443 0.10 20.51 -18.65
C ASN A 443 0.75 19.15 -18.35
N LEU A 444 0.73 18.17 -19.26
CA LEU A 444 1.41 16.88 -19.00
C LEU A 444 2.91 17.02 -19.24
N LEU A 445 3.70 16.69 -18.22
CA LEU A 445 5.14 16.51 -18.30
C LEU A 445 5.46 15.18 -19.01
N SER A 446 6.72 14.97 -19.43
CA SER A 446 7.13 13.77 -20.15
C SER A 446 6.71 12.47 -19.45
N PRO A 447 5.93 11.60 -20.11
CA PRO A 447 5.50 10.34 -19.52
C PRO A 447 6.69 9.38 -19.39
N GLU A 448 6.69 8.57 -18.33
CA GLU A 448 7.80 7.65 -18.00
C GLU A 448 7.28 6.23 -17.79
N LEU A 449 7.94 5.24 -18.41
CA LEU A 449 7.64 3.83 -18.16
C LEU A 449 8.34 3.36 -16.88
N VAL A 450 7.55 2.92 -15.90
CA VAL A 450 8.03 2.42 -14.60
C VAL A 450 7.93 0.91 -14.57
N THR A 451 9.09 0.25 -14.50
CA THR A 451 9.23 -1.22 -14.52
C THR A 451 9.74 -1.80 -13.20
N LYS A 452 10.02 -0.96 -12.21
CA LYS A 452 10.46 -1.34 -10.87
C LYS A 452 9.85 -0.43 -9.81
N PHE A 453 9.71 -0.95 -8.60
CA PHE A 453 9.28 -0.15 -7.46
C PHE A 453 10.46 0.66 -6.91
N ALA A 454 10.31 1.99 -6.85
CA ALA A 454 11.32 2.89 -6.33
C ALA A 454 10.72 4.25 -5.98
N GLY A 455 11.40 5.00 -5.09
CA GLY A 455 11.02 6.35 -4.72
C GLY A 455 9.57 6.44 -4.22
N GLU A 456 8.80 7.38 -4.79
CA GLU A 456 7.39 7.58 -4.46
C GLU A 456 6.47 6.43 -4.91
N TYR A 457 6.90 5.59 -5.86
CA TYR A 457 6.17 4.42 -6.33
C TYR A 457 6.72 3.12 -5.71
N GLY A 458 6.48 2.96 -4.41
CA GLY A 458 6.94 1.79 -3.65
C GLY A 458 6.19 0.48 -3.94
N PHE A 459 6.74 -0.64 -3.43
CA PHE A 459 6.23 -2.01 -3.63
C PHE A 459 4.78 -2.24 -3.20
N VAL A 460 4.26 -1.36 -2.33
CA VAL A 460 2.88 -1.38 -1.85
C VAL A 460 1.86 -1.20 -2.99
N ASN A 461 2.27 -0.62 -4.13
CA ASN A 461 1.38 -0.45 -5.29
C ASN A 461 1.11 -1.73 -6.08
N LYS A 462 1.96 -2.76 -5.96
CA LYS A 462 1.74 -4.14 -6.46
C LYS A 462 1.47 -4.30 -7.97
N ARG A 463 1.54 -3.23 -8.75
CA ARG A 463 1.29 -3.20 -10.19
C ARG A 463 2.55 -2.74 -10.93
N LEU A 464 2.99 -3.54 -11.90
CA LEU A 464 4.07 -3.23 -12.84
C LEU A 464 3.84 -4.02 -14.14
N PRO A 465 4.28 -3.49 -15.30
CA PRO A 465 4.76 -2.13 -15.50
C PRO A 465 3.61 -1.11 -15.47
N VAL A 466 3.91 0.13 -15.15
CA VAL A 466 2.96 1.25 -15.19
C VAL A 466 3.58 2.44 -15.91
N VAL A 467 2.75 3.32 -16.46
CA VAL A 467 3.20 4.60 -17.02
C VAL A 467 2.91 5.70 -16.00
N LYS A 468 3.93 6.46 -15.63
CA LYS A 468 3.84 7.66 -14.82
C LYS A 468 3.49 8.85 -15.71
N LEU A 469 2.42 9.54 -15.35
CA LEU A 469 1.92 10.76 -16.00
C LEU A 469 1.94 11.88 -14.96
N ALA A 470 2.94 12.76 -15.05
CA ALA A 470 3.09 13.88 -14.12
C ALA A 470 2.51 15.15 -14.73
N PHE A 471 1.70 15.89 -13.97
CA PHE A 471 1.02 17.08 -14.48
C PHE A 471 1.50 18.35 -13.77
N ALA A 472 1.71 19.41 -14.55
CA ALA A 472 1.94 20.77 -14.08
C ALA A 472 0.59 21.38 -13.63
N GLY A 473 0.28 21.26 -12.36
CA GLY A 473 -0.95 21.79 -11.77
C GLY A 473 -0.85 21.83 -10.25
N PRO A 474 -1.88 22.36 -9.55
CA PRO A 474 -1.86 22.46 -8.09
C PRO A 474 -1.56 21.10 -7.42
N GLY A 475 -0.51 21.07 -6.59
CA GLY A 475 -0.07 19.86 -5.90
C GLY A 475 0.66 18.83 -6.78
N HIS A 476 1.02 19.18 -8.02
CA HIS A 476 1.82 18.39 -8.97
C HIS A 476 1.41 16.91 -9.02
N PRO A 477 0.15 16.60 -9.40
CA PRO A 477 -0.32 15.23 -9.36
C PRO A 477 0.46 14.35 -10.34
N ALA A 478 0.84 13.16 -9.89
CA ALA A 478 1.40 12.10 -10.71
C ALA A 478 0.45 10.90 -10.67
N LEU A 479 -0.07 10.51 -11.83
CA LEU A 479 -0.87 9.30 -12.01
C LEU A 479 0.04 8.17 -12.46
N TYR A 480 -0.11 7.01 -11.85
CA TYR A 480 0.54 5.77 -12.28
C TYR A 480 -0.53 4.86 -12.85
N VAL A 481 -0.56 4.72 -14.16
CA VAL A 481 -1.60 3.95 -14.86
C VAL A 481 -1.03 2.62 -15.31
N GLU A 482 -1.81 1.55 -15.19
CA GLU A 482 -1.46 0.22 -15.71
C GLU A 482 -2.23 -0.03 -17.03
N PRO A 483 -1.60 0.17 -18.21
CA PRO A 483 -2.32 0.05 -19.48
C PRO A 483 -2.80 -1.38 -19.77
N ALA A 484 -2.15 -2.41 -19.23
CA ALA A 484 -2.56 -3.80 -19.39
C ALA A 484 -3.96 -4.11 -18.83
N THR A 485 -4.42 -3.35 -17.83
CA THR A 485 -5.70 -3.57 -17.16
C THR A 485 -6.62 -2.36 -17.21
N GLY A 486 -6.13 -1.20 -17.67
CA GLY A 486 -6.89 0.05 -17.67
C GLY A 486 -7.19 0.56 -16.26
N ARG A 487 -6.32 0.29 -15.27
CA ARG A 487 -6.55 0.69 -13.86
C ARG A 487 -5.57 1.75 -13.39
N LEU A 488 -6.02 2.60 -12.47
CA LEU A 488 -5.14 3.51 -11.73
C LEU A 488 -4.40 2.74 -10.64
N ALA A 489 -3.08 2.72 -10.71
CA ALA A 489 -2.23 2.04 -9.73
C ALA A 489 -1.86 2.94 -8.55
N ALA A 490 -1.68 4.25 -8.77
CA ALA A 490 -1.47 5.24 -7.73
C ALA A 490 -1.78 6.65 -8.22
N LEU A 491 -2.26 7.49 -7.30
CA LEU A 491 -2.32 8.95 -7.43
C LEU A 491 -1.40 9.54 -6.35
N VAL A 492 -0.43 10.35 -6.75
CA VAL A 492 0.54 10.96 -5.82
C VAL A 492 0.52 12.47 -5.99
N ARG A 493 0.28 13.20 -4.91
CA ARG A 493 0.32 14.67 -4.81
C ARG A 493 1.45 15.11 -3.88
N ASP A 494 1.76 16.41 -3.86
CA ASP A 494 2.81 16.95 -2.99
C ASP A 494 2.58 16.70 -1.49
N GLY A 495 1.32 16.62 -1.07
CA GLY A 495 0.96 16.19 0.29
C GLY A 495 1.44 14.78 0.59
N ASP A 496 1.20 13.84 -0.32
CA ASP A 496 1.61 12.44 -0.21
C ASP A 496 3.14 12.30 -0.25
N ARG A 497 3.84 13.14 -1.03
CA ARG A 497 5.31 13.15 -1.07
C ARG A 497 5.93 13.55 0.26
N ARG A 498 5.44 14.65 0.85
CA ARG A 498 5.94 15.15 2.15
C ARG A 498 5.60 14.19 3.28
N GLU A 499 4.38 13.67 3.28
CA GLU A 499 3.94 12.67 4.24
C GLU A 499 4.78 11.39 4.11
N GLY A 500 4.88 10.84 2.90
CA GLY A 500 5.66 9.64 2.63
C GLY A 500 7.13 9.77 3.02
N LEU A 501 7.74 10.94 2.80
CA LEU A 501 9.10 11.23 3.25
C LEU A 501 9.20 11.26 4.78
N SER A 502 8.30 11.97 5.45
CA SER A 502 8.23 12.00 6.92
C SER A 502 8.09 10.58 7.48
N PHE A 503 7.17 9.80 6.94
CA PHE A 503 6.89 8.44 7.37
C PHE A 503 8.07 7.50 7.12
N ALA A 504 8.71 7.58 5.94
CA ALA A 504 9.89 6.79 5.64
C ALA A 504 11.05 7.12 6.59
N VAL A 505 11.36 8.41 6.77
CA VAL A 505 12.53 8.85 7.55
C VAL A 505 12.30 8.67 9.05
N LEU A 506 11.22 9.21 9.59
CA LEU A 506 10.99 9.30 11.04
C LEU A 506 10.30 8.07 11.61
N HIS A 507 9.36 7.47 10.86
CA HIS A 507 8.57 6.34 11.36
C HIS A 507 9.12 4.97 10.89
N LYS A 508 9.88 4.92 9.79
CA LYS A 508 10.52 3.68 9.30
C LYS A 508 12.05 3.69 9.37
N PHE A 509 12.65 4.75 9.90
CA PHE A 509 14.11 4.84 10.09
C PHE A 509 14.88 4.69 8.77
N PHE A 510 14.32 5.15 7.65
CA PHE A 510 14.91 5.01 6.32
C PHE A 510 16.34 5.58 6.22
N LEU A 511 16.68 6.60 7.02
CA LEU A 511 18.05 7.12 7.11
C LEU A 511 19.09 6.11 7.59
N MET A 512 18.69 4.96 8.13
CA MET A 512 19.59 3.87 8.52
C MET A 512 19.73 2.79 7.44
N ASP A 513 19.10 2.94 6.26
CA ASP A 513 19.19 1.93 5.19
C ASP A 513 20.62 1.74 4.65
N TRP A 514 21.49 2.76 4.78
CA TRP A 514 22.92 2.63 4.43
C TRP A 514 23.65 1.55 5.25
N ALA A 515 23.18 1.25 6.46
CA ALA A 515 23.73 0.21 7.33
C ALA A 515 23.12 -1.18 7.07
N GLY A 516 22.20 -1.27 6.10
CA GLY A 516 21.49 -2.50 5.75
C GLY A 516 20.20 -2.70 6.55
N LYS A 517 19.26 -3.43 5.93
CA LYS A 517 17.91 -3.68 6.46
C LYS A 517 17.92 -4.25 7.88
N ASN A 518 18.79 -5.23 8.16
CA ASN A 518 18.88 -5.87 9.48
C ASN A 518 19.28 -4.89 10.58
N VAL A 519 20.22 -3.97 10.31
CA VAL A 519 20.67 -2.99 11.29
C VAL A 519 19.58 -1.96 11.55
N ARG A 520 18.96 -1.42 10.49
CA ARG A 520 17.81 -0.51 10.65
C ARG A 520 16.71 -1.14 11.49
N ASP A 521 16.31 -2.36 11.15
CA ASP A 521 15.22 -3.06 11.81
C ASP A 521 15.57 -3.35 13.29
N LEU A 522 16.83 -3.72 13.59
CA LEU A 522 17.31 -3.87 14.96
C LEU A 522 17.28 -2.54 15.74
N VAL A 523 17.75 -1.44 15.14
CA VAL A 523 17.73 -0.10 15.76
C VAL A 523 16.29 0.34 16.06
N ALA A 524 15.35 0.07 15.15
CA ALA A 524 13.93 0.35 15.36
C ALA A 524 13.36 -0.48 16.54
N MET A 525 13.74 -1.76 16.66
CA MET A 525 13.33 -2.61 17.79
C MET A 525 13.91 -2.14 19.12
N LEU A 526 15.20 -1.82 19.17
CA LEU A 526 15.84 -1.29 20.37
C LEU A 526 15.22 0.05 20.79
N SER A 527 14.86 0.88 19.83
CA SER A 527 14.11 2.12 20.06
C SER A 527 12.74 1.85 20.68
N ALA A 528 11.96 0.92 20.11
CA ALA A 528 10.66 0.52 20.66
C ALA A 528 10.78 -0.08 22.07
N LEU A 529 11.80 -0.92 22.31
CA LEU A 529 12.09 -1.49 23.63
C LEU A 529 12.47 -0.42 24.66
N GLY A 530 13.24 0.60 24.25
CA GLY A 530 13.56 1.75 25.08
C GLY A 530 12.32 2.54 25.49
N VAL A 531 11.41 2.80 24.54
CA VAL A 531 10.12 3.45 24.79
C VAL A 531 9.27 2.64 25.77
N LEU A 532 9.17 1.32 25.55
CA LEU A 532 8.44 0.41 26.43
C LEU A 532 9.02 0.44 27.85
N SER A 533 10.34 0.32 27.97
CA SER A 533 11.04 0.29 29.26
C SER A 533 10.84 1.58 30.06
N VAL A 534 10.99 2.75 29.42
CA VAL A 534 10.77 4.05 30.08
C VAL A 534 9.30 4.25 30.45
N THR A 535 8.37 3.77 29.63
CA THR A 535 6.92 3.85 29.90
C THR A 535 6.54 3.02 31.12
N LEU A 536 6.94 1.74 31.17
CA LEU A 536 6.68 0.85 32.30
C LEU A 536 7.33 1.38 33.58
N TYR A 537 8.56 1.86 33.46
CA TYR A 537 9.29 2.40 34.60
C TYR A 537 8.70 3.73 35.12
N GLY A 538 8.29 4.62 34.21
CA GLY A 538 7.56 5.85 34.54
C GLY A 538 6.26 5.54 35.27
N PHE A 539 5.49 4.56 34.78
CA PHE A 539 4.26 4.10 35.42
C PHE A 539 4.51 3.56 36.84
N ALA A 540 5.55 2.72 37.02
CA ALA A 540 5.92 2.20 38.35
C ALA A 540 6.29 3.32 39.35
N LEU A 541 7.00 4.36 38.89
CA LEU A 541 7.30 5.55 39.72
C LEU A 541 6.04 6.33 40.11
N LEU A 542 5.05 6.42 39.21
CA LEU A 542 3.77 7.09 39.48
C LEU A 542 2.94 6.36 40.53
N LEU A 543 2.95 5.02 40.52
CA LEU A 543 2.28 4.20 41.55
C LEU A 543 2.95 4.36 42.92
N ARG A 544 4.29 4.38 42.95
CA ARG A 544 5.08 4.56 44.19
C ARG A 544 5.03 5.96 44.80
N THR A 545 4.50 6.96 44.08
CA THR A 545 4.36 8.34 44.59
C THR A 545 2.93 8.70 45.00
N ARG A 546 1.99 7.76 44.83
CA ARG A 546 0.62 7.86 45.36
C ARG A 546 0.43 7.09 46.68
N ARG A 547 1.32 6.15 46.97
CA ARG A 547 1.60 5.67 48.33
C ARG A 547 2.59 6.64 48.96
#